data_AF-A0A2Z4K2V6-F1
#
_entry.id   AF-A0A2Z4K2V6-F1
#
_cell.length_a   1.000
_cell.length_b   1.000
_cell.length_c   1.000
_cell.angle_alpha   90.00
_cell.angle_beta   90.00
_cell.angle_gamma   90.00
#
_symmetry.space_group_name_H-M   'P 1'
#
loop_
_entity.id
_entity.type
_entity.pdbx_description
1 polymer ?
#
loop_
_entity_poly.entity_id
_entity_poly.type
_entity_poly.pdbx_seq_one_letter_code
_entity_poly.pdbx_strand_id
1 'polypeptide(L)'
;MANSLSRNVAGFARVFAVLGLIAIYPAATASGNAQFEGVASCAGSTCHGRAEGNGAVVRQDEIATWQEPSSPSGAHSRAYAVLAGRRGQQITATLGLGDATQAKECLGCHATYVPSAPKGPRFQLSDGVGCESCHGPAGDAWLSSHYARPATHASNVADGLTPLDRPQVRANVCLDCHYGSTKPGQFVTHSMMAAGHPRVSFELDLFSALQQHHNIDADYTQRKGRPNAVRFWAVGQAEAVRRATGLFANPKFGMEGVFPQYYFLDCHSCHREIQDSSQRRLTFEENPGRPIPFGNAPFNDESIIMLTAVAGALVPGQADEFRAASRSFHAAMGGNGSDPREAAIALSQRAGALSNALSQRAYANADAFRVIGIIGDNAIRPRFTDYSGSVQAVMAIDTLLNGLVTNGRVTSGAAAGIRSDINKAYAAVQEPNAYDPDNFRASLASAIAAIRRLS
;
A
#
# COMPACT_ATOMS: atom_id res chain seq x y z
N MET A 1 45.29 -16.99 -73.87
CA MET A 1 44.27 -17.93 -74.37
C MET A 1 43.79 -18.71 -73.17
N ALA A 2 42.73 -18.23 -72.53
CA ALA A 2 42.46 -18.49 -71.12
C ALA A 2 41.05 -19.04 -70.88
N ASN A 3 41.02 -20.03 -69.99
CA ASN A 3 39.95 -20.55 -69.13
C ASN A 3 38.76 -21.28 -69.78
N SER A 4 38.60 -22.60 -69.64
CA SER A 4 38.57 -23.47 -68.44
C SER A 4 37.25 -23.39 -67.66
N LEU A 5 36.43 -24.41 -67.87
CA LEU A 5 35.69 -25.21 -66.90
C LEU A 5 35.48 -24.65 -65.47
N SER A 6 34.18 -24.61 -65.13
CA SER A 6 33.54 -25.28 -63.97
C SER A 6 32.89 -24.38 -62.90
N ARG A 7 31.78 -24.94 -62.40
CA ARG A 7 31.17 -24.77 -61.06
C ARG A 7 30.24 -23.56 -60.82
N ASN A 8 28.94 -23.82 -60.62
CA ASN A 8 28.43 -24.23 -59.29
C ASN A 8 26.92 -24.52 -59.28
N VAL A 9 26.59 -25.76 -58.92
CA VAL A 9 25.56 -26.20 -57.95
C VAL A 9 24.47 -25.17 -57.62
N ALA A 10 23.29 -25.33 -58.23
CA ALA A 10 22.04 -24.71 -57.79
C ALA A 10 21.02 -25.83 -57.48
N GLY A 11 21.18 -26.45 -56.32
CA GLY A 11 20.29 -27.47 -55.79
C GLY A 11 20.70 -27.74 -54.36
N PHE A 12 19.73 -27.74 -53.45
CA PHE A 12 19.85 -27.82 -51.97
C PHE A 12 20.03 -26.49 -51.23
N ALA A 13 18.93 -25.76 -51.07
CA ALA A 13 18.60 -25.04 -49.83
C ALA A 13 17.14 -24.53 -49.88
N ARG A 14 16.17 -25.45 -49.76
CA ARG A 14 14.76 -25.11 -49.52
C ARG A 14 14.16 -25.97 -48.40
N VAL A 15 14.84 -26.02 -47.25
CA VAL A 15 14.26 -26.40 -45.95
C VAL A 15 15.09 -25.65 -44.90
N PHE A 16 14.44 -25.05 -43.90
CA PHE A 16 14.97 -24.20 -42.82
C PHE A 16 15.00 -22.68 -43.08
N ALA A 17 13.81 -22.07 -43.09
CA ALA A 17 13.61 -20.68 -42.66
C ALA A 17 12.17 -20.48 -42.14
N VAL A 18 11.79 -21.21 -41.09
CA VAL A 18 10.59 -20.90 -40.27
C VAL A 18 11.03 -20.90 -38.81
N LEU A 19 11.86 -19.93 -38.45
CA LEU A 19 12.14 -19.55 -37.07
C LEU A 19 12.38 -18.04 -37.06
N GLY A 20 11.60 -17.31 -36.26
CA GLY A 20 11.94 -15.94 -35.86
C GLY A 20 11.06 -14.81 -36.40
N LEU A 21 9.73 -14.95 -36.34
CA LEU A 21 8.86 -13.77 -36.21
C LEU A 21 8.13 -13.86 -34.86
N ILE A 22 8.92 -13.80 -33.79
CA ILE A 22 8.42 -13.33 -32.51
C ILE A 22 8.09 -11.86 -32.77
N ALA A 23 6.80 -11.54 -32.84
CA ALA A 23 6.34 -10.17 -32.72
C ALA A 23 6.77 -9.66 -31.35
N ILE A 24 7.95 -9.04 -31.30
CA ILE A 24 8.35 -8.17 -30.21
C ILE A 24 7.41 -6.98 -30.35
N TYR A 25 6.25 -7.05 -29.68
CA TYR A 25 5.54 -5.82 -29.36
C TYR A 25 6.53 -4.96 -28.60
N PRO A 26 6.90 -3.76 -29.09
CA PRO A 26 7.57 -2.83 -28.22
C PRO A 26 6.61 -2.65 -27.03
N ALA A 27 7.09 -2.96 -25.83
CA ALA A 27 6.47 -2.43 -24.65
C ALA A 27 6.43 -0.92 -24.88
N ALA A 28 5.24 -0.37 -25.11
CA ALA A 28 5.04 1.06 -25.10
C ALA A 28 5.39 1.50 -23.68
N THR A 29 6.66 1.84 -23.48
CA THR A 29 7.04 2.78 -22.44
C THR A 29 6.30 4.04 -22.81
N ALA A 30 5.21 4.34 -22.09
CA ALA A 30 4.58 5.64 -22.13
C ALA A 30 5.68 6.67 -21.90
N SER A 31 6.10 7.32 -22.99
CA SER A 31 7.10 8.39 -22.98
C SER A 31 6.52 9.56 -22.20
N GLY A 32 7.38 10.22 -21.41
CA GLY A 32 6.98 11.21 -20.40
C GLY A 32 6.18 12.40 -20.93
N ASN A 33 5.40 12.96 -19.99
CA ASN A 33 4.55 14.15 -20.05
C ASN A 33 3.12 13.98 -20.57
N ALA A 34 2.45 12.89 -20.18
CA ALA A 34 1.01 12.78 -20.33
C ALA A 34 0.26 13.89 -19.57
N GLN A 35 -0.72 14.51 -20.22
CA GLN A 35 -1.46 15.64 -19.67
C GLN A 35 -2.45 15.20 -18.58
N PHE A 36 -2.54 15.98 -17.50
CA PHE A 36 -3.57 15.82 -16.46
C PHE A 36 -4.74 16.78 -16.74
N GLU A 37 -5.95 16.25 -16.92
CA GLU A 37 -7.11 17.03 -17.38
C GLU A 37 -7.90 17.68 -16.23
N GLY A 38 -7.83 17.14 -15.02
CA GLY A 38 -8.61 17.56 -13.86
C GLY A 38 -9.92 16.80 -13.68
N VAL A 39 -10.47 16.82 -12.47
CA VAL A 39 -11.66 16.02 -12.11
C VAL A 39 -12.89 16.39 -12.94
N ALA A 40 -13.03 17.67 -13.30
CA ALA A 40 -14.14 18.14 -14.13
C ALA A 40 -14.16 17.54 -15.55
N SER A 41 -13.07 16.91 -16.01
CA SER A 41 -13.05 16.13 -17.27
C SER A 41 -13.73 14.76 -17.16
N CYS A 42 -13.76 14.18 -15.95
CA CYS A 42 -14.46 12.94 -15.65
C CYS A 42 -15.94 13.19 -15.30
N ALA A 43 -16.25 14.43 -14.92
CA ALA A 43 -17.59 14.86 -14.55
C ALA A 43 -18.53 14.97 -15.75
N GLY A 44 -19.82 14.73 -15.52
CA GLY A 44 -20.88 14.81 -16.52
C GLY A 44 -21.87 13.66 -16.38
N SER A 45 -23.14 13.91 -16.66
CA SER A 45 -24.22 12.91 -16.50
C SER A 45 -24.08 11.71 -17.45
N THR A 46 -23.36 11.87 -18.56
CA THR A 46 -23.02 10.77 -19.49
C THR A 46 -21.72 10.05 -19.13
N CYS A 47 -20.96 10.58 -18.15
CA CYS A 47 -19.64 10.10 -17.73
C CYS A 47 -19.72 9.56 -16.30
N HIS A 48 -19.15 10.26 -15.30
CA HIS A 48 -19.12 9.82 -13.90
C HIS A 48 -19.88 10.77 -12.93
N GLY A 49 -20.76 11.63 -13.45
CA GLY A 49 -21.49 12.65 -12.69
C GLY A 49 -23.01 12.53 -12.73
N ARG A 50 -23.56 11.31 -12.81
CA ARG A 50 -25.00 11.08 -12.61
C ARG A 50 -25.41 11.33 -11.16
N ALA A 51 -26.68 11.68 -10.98
CA ALA A 51 -27.29 11.78 -9.65
C ALA A 51 -27.51 10.41 -8.99
N GLU A 52 -27.75 9.37 -9.80
CA GLU A 52 -27.94 8.00 -9.33
C GLU A 52 -26.99 7.06 -10.08
N GLY A 53 -26.41 6.11 -9.34
CA GLY A 53 -25.47 5.09 -9.82
C GLY A 53 -26.09 3.99 -10.67
N ASN A 54 -26.85 4.35 -11.70
CA ASN A 54 -27.64 3.46 -12.55
C ASN A 54 -27.10 3.32 -13.99
N GLY A 55 -25.83 3.66 -14.22
CA GLY A 55 -25.18 3.44 -15.52
C GLY A 55 -25.10 1.96 -15.91
N ALA A 56 -24.99 1.70 -17.23
CA ALA A 56 -25.12 0.35 -17.79
C ALA A 56 -23.91 -0.57 -17.56
N VAL A 57 -22.69 -0.01 -17.51
CA VAL A 57 -21.43 -0.77 -17.35
C VAL A 57 -20.71 -0.41 -16.05
N VAL A 58 -20.80 0.86 -15.67
CA VAL A 58 -20.32 1.41 -14.40
C VAL A 58 -21.45 2.23 -13.81
N ARG A 59 -21.38 2.57 -12.53
CA ARG A 59 -22.46 3.29 -11.85
C ARG A 59 -22.68 4.68 -12.46
N GLN A 60 -21.61 5.32 -12.94
CA GLN A 60 -21.62 6.66 -13.51
C GLN A 60 -21.93 7.78 -12.50
N ASP A 61 -21.87 7.51 -11.18
CA ASP A 61 -22.07 8.45 -10.07
C ASP A 61 -20.81 8.61 -9.19
N GLU A 62 -19.65 8.16 -9.67
CA GLU A 62 -18.42 8.07 -8.90
C GLU A 62 -17.98 9.43 -8.34
N ILE A 63 -18.25 10.54 -9.05
CA ILE A 63 -17.97 11.89 -8.59
C ILE A 63 -18.71 12.22 -7.29
N ALA A 64 -19.97 11.82 -7.14
CA ALA A 64 -20.74 12.09 -5.93
C ALA A 64 -20.13 11.37 -4.72
N THR A 65 -19.70 10.12 -4.90
CA THR A 65 -19.04 9.34 -3.83
C THR A 65 -17.68 9.94 -3.44
N TRP A 66 -16.91 10.43 -4.41
CA TRP A 66 -15.61 11.08 -4.17
C TRP A 66 -15.75 12.49 -3.58
N GLN A 67 -16.82 13.24 -3.89
CA GLN A 67 -17.04 14.59 -3.37
C GLN A 67 -17.69 14.61 -1.99
N GLU A 68 -18.27 13.51 -1.50
CA GLU A 68 -19.00 13.46 -0.22
C GLU A 68 -18.07 13.82 0.96
N PRO A 69 -18.14 15.06 1.49
CA PRO A 69 -17.10 15.58 2.37
C PRO A 69 -17.14 14.96 3.77
N SER A 70 -18.26 14.33 4.17
CA SER A 70 -18.41 13.69 5.48
C SER A 70 -18.01 12.21 5.49
N SER A 71 -17.89 11.57 4.32
CA SER A 71 -17.57 10.15 4.23
C SER A 71 -16.06 9.89 4.23
N PRO A 72 -15.65 8.65 4.53
CA PRO A 72 -14.28 8.19 4.25
C PRO A 72 -13.91 8.29 2.76
N SER A 73 -14.85 8.04 1.85
CA SER A 73 -14.60 8.08 0.40
C SER A 73 -14.26 9.48 -0.10
N GLY A 74 -14.79 10.54 0.53
CA GLY A 74 -14.42 11.92 0.19
C GLY A 74 -13.18 12.47 0.88
N ALA A 75 -12.40 11.65 1.60
CA ALA A 75 -11.19 12.12 2.27
C ALA A 75 -10.18 12.72 1.28
N HIS A 76 -10.12 12.15 0.09
CA HIS A 76 -9.24 12.58 -0.99
C HIS A 76 -9.66 13.92 -1.61
N SER A 77 -10.96 14.16 -1.84
CA SER A 77 -11.44 15.45 -2.39
C SER A 77 -11.20 16.61 -1.44
N ARG A 78 -11.37 16.41 -0.12
CA ARG A 78 -11.10 17.45 0.88
C ARG A 78 -9.63 17.58 1.29
N ALA A 79 -8.73 16.75 0.76
CA ALA A 79 -7.33 16.70 1.20
C ALA A 79 -6.59 18.04 1.02
N TYR A 80 -6.87 18.79 -0.05
CA TYR A 80 -6.29 20.12 -0.23
C TYR A 80 -6.82 21.10 0.81
N ALA A 81 -8.13 21.09 1.05
CA ALA A 81 -8.79 22.00 1.99
C ALA A 81 -8.27 21.82 3.43
N VAL A 82 -7.84 20.62 3.84
CA VAL A 82 -7.29 20.43 5.19
C VAL A 82 -5.98 21.19 5.42
N LEU A 83 -5.23 21.51 4.35
CA LEU A 83 -3.98 22.28 4.45
C LEU A 83 -4.26 23.73 4.86
N ALA A 84 -5.36 24.32 4.40
CA ALA A 84 -5.79 25.66 4.79
C ALA A 84 -6.25 25.72 6.27
N GLY A 85 -6.52 24.58 6.90
CA GLY A 85 -6.93 24.49 8.29
C GLY A 85 -5.81 24.87 9.26
N ARG A 86 -6.20 25.16 10.52
CA ARG A 86 -5.28 25.59 11.59
C ARG A 86 -4.06 24.68 11.74
N ARG A 87 -4.24 23.36 11.68
CA ARG A 87 -3.14 22.39 11.84
C ARG A 87 -2.11 22.50 10.70
N GLY A 88 -2.57 22.59 9.44
CA GLY A 88 -1.67 22.72 8.29
C GLY A 88 -0.80 23.96 8.39
N GLN A 89 -1.42 25.11 8.69
CA GLN A 89 -0.71 26.38 8.87
C GLN A 89 0.28 26.36 10.06
N GLN A 90 -0.07 25.68 11.16
CA GLN A 90 0.85 25.51 12.30
C GLN A 90 2.07 24.66 11.93
N ILE A 91 1.88 23.58 11.16
CA ILE A 91 2.96 22.72 10.69
C ILE A 91 3.91 23.52 9.80
N THR A 92 3.40 24.22 8.78
CA THR A 92 4.27 24.97 7.86
C THR A 92 4.91 26.20 8.49
N ALA A 93 4.26 26.86 9.45
CA ALA A 93 4.88 27.92 10.23
C ALA A 93 6.06 27.38 11.07
N THR A 94 5.89 26.21 11.70
CA THR A 94 6.96 25.55 12.47
C THR A 94 8.14 25.16 11.59
N LEU A 95 7.86 24.69 10.37
CA LEU A 95 8.88 24.24 9.42
C LEU A 95 9.45 25.35 8.53
N GLY A 96 8.91 26.58 8.60
CA GLY A 96 9.30 27.69 7.73
C GLY A 96 8.95 27.48 6.24
N LEU A 97 7.89 26.72 5.94
CA LEU A 97 7.47 26.37 4.56
C LEU A 97 6.50 27.38 3.92
N GLY A 98 6.11 28.43 4.65
CA GLY A 98 5.13 29.42 4.17
C GLY A 98 3.69 28.91 4.21
N ASP A 99 2.88 29.29 3.22
CA ASP A 99 1.49 28.85 3.14
C ASP A 99 1.39 27.34 2.85
N ALA A 100 0.72 26.61 3.73
CA ALA A 100 0.48 25.18 3.60
C ALA A 100 -0.15 24.78 2.25
N THR A 101 -1.01 25.63 1.67
CA THR A 101 -1.65 25.35 0.38
C THR A 101 -0.74 25.51 -0.83
N GLN A 102 0.48 26.03 -0.64
CA GLN A 102 1.50 26.24 -1.67
C GLN A 102 2.78 25.42 -1.42
N ALA A 103 2.95 24.89 -0.20
CA ALA A 103 4.11 24.08 0.16
C ALA A 103 4.10 22.75 -0.61
N LYS A 104 5.12 22.55 -1.47
CA LYS A 104 5.28 21.32 -2.28
C LYS A 104 5.35 20.05 -1.42
N GLU A 105 5.90 20.17 -0.22
CA GLU A 105 6.01 19.13 0.81
C GLU A 105 4.63 18.63 1.26
N CYS A 106 3.63 19.51 1.26
CA CYS A 106 2.25 19.18 1.61
C CYS A 106 1.47 18.72 0.38
N LEU A 107 1.63 19.44 -0.74
CA LEU A 107 0.87 19.21 -1.96
C LEU A 107 1.12 17.82 -2.57
N GLY A 108 2.32 17.26 -2.41
CA GLY A 108 2.65 15.93 -2.95
C GLY A 108 1.68 14.82 -2.55
N CYS A 109 1.09 14.91 -1.35
CA CYS A 109 0.11 13.93 -0.85
C CYS A 109 -1.32 14.49 -0.73
N HIS A 110 -1.50 15.80 -0.69
CA HIS A 110 -2.80 16.45 -0.45
C HIS A 110 -3.48 16.98 -1.72
N ALA A 111 -2.85 16.84 -2.88
CA ALA A 111 -3.43 17.18 -4.16
C ALA A 111 -2.95 16.23 -5.28
N THR A 112 -3.59 16.29 -6.45
CA THR A 112 -2.98 15.79 -7.70
C THR A 112 -1.78 16.66 -8.06
N TYR A 113 -0.65 16.50 -7.36
CA TYR A 113 0.49 17.40 -7.48
C TYR A 113 1.48 16.91 -8.55
N VAL A 114 1.39 17.53 -9.73
CA VAL A 114 2.15 17.15 -10.92
C VAL A 114 2.91 18.35 -11.49
N PRO A 115 3.91 18.90 -10.77
CA PRO A 115 4.54 20.17 -11.13
C PRO A 115 5.15 20.16 -12.53
N SER A 116 5.73 19.03 -12.95
CA SER A 116 6.41 18.89 -14.25
C SER A 116 5.51 18.42 -15.40
N ALA A 117 4.27 18.02 -15.14
CA ALA A 117 3.37 17.51 -16.18
C ALA A 117 2.48 18.63 -16.76
N PRO A 118 2.10 18.54 -18.06
CA PRO A 118 1.08 19.41 -18.65
C PRO A 118 -0.26 19.28 -17.92
N LYS A 119 -0.99 20.38 -17.85
CA LYS A 119 -2.29 20.48 -17.16
C LYS A 119 -3.32 21.03 -18.14
N GLY A 120 -4.43 20.33 -18.28
CA GLY A 120 -5.57 20.75 -19.08
C GLY A 120 -6.27 21.96 -18.46
N PRO A 121 -7.14 22.64 -19.22
CA PRO A 121 -7.82 23.87 -18.78
C PRO A 121 -8.79 23.65 -17.60
N ARG A 122 -9.17 22.40 -17.32
CA ARG A 122 -10.07 22.01 -16.23
C ARG A 122 -9.32 21.52 -14.98
N PHE A 123 -8.00 21.46 -15.02
CA PHE A 123 -7.19 21.02 -13.90
C PHE A 123 -7.24 22.04 -12.76
N GLN A 124 -7.59 21.58 -11.55
CA GLN A 124 -7.59 22.39 -10.34
C GLN A 124 -6.79 21.69 -9.25
N LEU A 125 -5.79 22.38 -8.70
CA LEU A 125 -5.03 21.85 -7.56
C LEU A 125 -5.92 21.70 -6.31
N SER A 126 -6.94 22.56 -6.20
CA SER A 126 -7.89 22.56 -5.09
C SER A 126 -8.89 21.41 -5.11
N ASP A 127 -8.94 20.60 -6.18
CA ASP A 127 -9.74 19.37 -6.21
C ASP A 127 -9.24 18.34 -5.18
N GLY A 128 -8.07 18.53 -4.57
CA GLY A 128 -7.47 17.55 -3.69
C GLY A 128 -6.85 16.40 -4.47
N VAL A 129 -6.85 15.21 -3.87
CA VAL A 129 -6.37 13.98 -4.53
C VAL A 129 -7.46 13.52 -5.49
N GLY A 130 -7.30 13.88 -6.77
CA GLY A 130 -8.30 13.66 -7.81
C GLY A 130 -8.25 12.26 -8.43
N CYS A 131 -9.14 12.00 -9.38
CA CYS A 131 -9.24 10.73 -10.08
C CYS A 131 -7.90 10.29 -10.69
N GLU A 132 -7.18 11.22 -11.30
CA GLU A 132 -5.92 10.98 -12.02
C GLU A 132 -4.73 10.67 -11.09
N SER A 133 -4.81 10.97 -9.78
CA SER A 133 -3.83 10.52 -8.80
C SER A 133 -3.80 8.99 -8.67
N CYS A 134 -4.93 8.34 -8.90
CA CYS A 134 -5.07 6.88 -8.81
C CYS A 134 -5.18 6.22 -10.18
N HIS A 135 -5.93 6.82 -11.10
CA HIS A 135 -6.22 6.25 -12.41
C HIS A 135 -5.17 6.62 -13.47
N GLY A 136 -4.25 7.55 -13.19
CA GLY A 136 -3.23 8.03 -14.12
C GLY A 136 -3.67 9.28 -14.89
N PRO A 137 -2.76 9.88 -15.69
CA PRO A 137 -3.05 11.06 -16.51
C PRO A 137 -4.03 10.73 -17.65
N ALA A 138 -5.06 11.54 -17.83
CA ALA A 138 -6.15 11.25 -18.77
C ALA A 138 -5.93 11.85 -20.18
N GLY A 139 -5.15 12.92 -20.31
CA GLY A 139 -5.13 13.84 -21.45
C GLY A 139 -4.41 13.38 -22.73
N ASP A 140 -3.88 12.17 -22.78
CA ASP A 140 -3.19 11.65 -23.96
C ASP A 140 -4.12 10.80 -24.83
N ALA A 141 -4.29 9.53 -24.48
CA ALA A 141 -5.13 8.58 -25.22
C ALA A 141 -6.27 8.02 -24.37
N TRP A 142 -6.02 7.81 -23.07
CA TRP A 142 -6.97 7.13 -22.18
C TRP A 142 -8.33 7.83 -22.12
N LEU A 143 -8.43 9.15 -21.88
CA LEU A 143 -9.74 9.81 -21.83
C LEU A 143 -10.49 9.68 -23.16
N SER A 144 -9.77 9.87 -24.26
CA SER A 144 -10.30 9.80 -25.63
C SER A 144 -10.84 8.41 -25.98
N SER A 145 -10.07 7.37 -25.67
CA SER A 145 -10.48 5.99 -25.92
C SER A 145 -11.54 5.51 -24.94
N HIS A 146 -11.61 6.10 -23.75
CA HIS A 146 -12.59 5.73 -22.72
C HIS A 146 -14.04 6.00 -23.14
N TYR A 147 -14.28 7.06 -23.92
CA TYR A 147 -15.62 7.34 -24.47
C TYR A 147 -15.84 6.78 -25.89
N ALA A 148 -14.78 6.37 -26.60
CA ALA A 148 -14.88 5.77 -27.93
C ALA A 148 -15.49 4.36 -27.85
N ARG A 149 -16.37 3.98 -28.79
CA ARG A 149 -16.88 2.59 -28.84
C ARG A 149 -16.12 1.74 -29.87
N PRO A 150 -15.70 0.51 -29.53
CA PRO A 150 -15.83 -0.14 -28.23
C PRO A 150 -14.64 0.16 -27.28
N ALA A 151 -14.88 0.83 -26.15
CA ALA A 151 -13.92 0.94 -25.04
C ALA A 151 -13.95 -0.33 -24.19
N THR A 152 -12.78 -0.90 -23.90
CA THR A 152 -12.63 -2.04 -23.00
C THR A 152 -11.66 -1.70 -21.87
N HIS A 153 -11.69 -2.47 -20.78
CA HIS A 153 -10.68 -2.31 -19.71
C HIS A 153 -9.26 -2.46 -20.27
N ALA A 154 -9.04 -3.47 -21.13
CA ALA A 154 -7.75 -3.72 -21.74
C ALA A 154 -7.27 -2.58 -22.65
N SER A 155 -8.15 -2.00 -23.47
CA SER A 155 -7.79 -0.85 -24.32
C SER A 155 -7.48 0.38 -23.47
N ASN A 156 -8.30 0.68 -22.45
CA ASN A 156 -8.04 1.80 -21.55
C ASN A 156 -6.69 1.67 -20.85
N VAL A 157 -6.33 0.46 -20.39
CA VAL A 157 -5.01 0.20 -19.77
C VAL A 157 -3.88 0.35 -20.79
N ALA A 158 -4.08 -0.11 -22.03
CA ALA A 158 -3.10 0.09 -23.10
C ALA A 158 -2.88 1.57 -23.43
N ASP A 159 -3.91 2.39 -23.26
CA ASP A 159 -3.91 3.83 -23.56
C ASP A 159 -3.52 4.72 -22.36
N GLY A 160 -3.20 4.14 -21.19
CA GLY A 160 -2.64 4.87 -20.06
C GLY A 160 -3.41 4.77 -18.73
N LEU A 161 -4.57 4.10 -18.70
CA LEU A 161 -5.28 3.83 -17.43
C LEU A 161 -4.41 2.97 -16.51
N THR A 162 -4.24 3.42 -15.27
CA THR A 162 -3.55 2.65 -14.23
C THR A 162 -4.35 1.39 -13.90
N PRO A 163 -3.76 0.17 -14.05
CA PRO A 163 -4.48 -1.09 -13.85
C PRO A 163 -4.64 -1.42 -12.35
N LEU A 164 -5.49 -0.65 -11.67
CA LEU A 164 -5.79 -0.80 -10.23
C LEU A 164 -6.50 -2.12 -9.87
N ASP A 165 -6.88 -2.94 -10.85
CA ASP A 165 -7.29 -4.33 -10.64
C ASP A 165 -6.12 -5.23 -10.21
N ARG A 166 -4.88 -4.83 -10.53
CA ARG A 166 -3.67 -5.56 -10.13
C ARG A 166 -3.27 -5.17 -8.70
N PRO A 167 -3.17 -6.13 -7.75
CA PRO A 167 -2.87 -5.85 -6.35
C PRO A 167 -1.60 -5.02 -6.13
N GLN A 168 -0.48 -5.35 -6.78
CA GLN A 168 0.79 -4.63 -6.60
C GLN A 168 0.71 -3.19 -7.11
N VAL A 169 0.02 -2.96 -8.23
CA VAL A 169 -0.15 -1.63 -8.82
C VAL A 169 -0.98 -0.76 -7.89
N ARG A 170 -2.12 -1.28 -7.43
CA ARG A 170 -2.96 -0.58 -6.45
C ARG A 170 -2.20 -0.28 -5.16
N ALA A 171 -1.47 -1.25 -4.62
CA ALA A 171 -0.66 -1.07 -3.42
C ALA A 171 0.33 0.10 -3.57
N ASN A 172 1.06 0.15 -4.68
CA ASN A 172 2.06 1.20 -4.91
C ASN A 172 1.44 2.59 -5.09
N VAL A 173 0.27 2.70 -5.73
CA VAL A 173 -0.47 3.96 -5.83
C VAL A 173 -0.88 4.48 -4.45
N CYS A 174 -1.41 3.62 -3.59
CA CYS A 174 -1.76 4.01 -2.22
C CYS A 174 -0.52 4.36 -1.39
N LEU A 175 0.53 3.54 -1.46
CA LEU A 175 1.78 3.72 -0.71
C LEU A 175 2.53 5.00 -1.09
N ASP A 176 2.30 5.54 -2.28
CA ASP A 176 2.93 6.80 -2.69
C ASP A 176 2.64 7.95 -1.71
N CYS A 177 1.45 7.98 -1.10
CA CYS A 177 1.09 8.95 -0.07
C CYS A 177 1.00 8.34 1.34
N HIS A 178 0.51 7.09 1.46
CA HIS A 178 0.25 6.42 2.73
C HIS A 178 1.46 5.74 3.37
N TYR A 179 2.63 5.92 2.76
CA TYR A 179 3.94 5.62 3.35
C TYR A 179 4.98 6.61 2.84
N GLY A 180 4.91 6.94 1.55
CA GLY A 180 5.79 7.87 0.86
C GLY A 180 6.43 7.25 -0.36
N SER A 181 6.98 8.07 -1.25
CA SER A 181 7.65 7.70 -2.49
C SER A 181 8.85 8.61 -2.76
N THR A 182 9.55 8.33 -3.86
CA THR A 182 10.62 9.19 -4.36
C THR A 182 10.11 10.37 -5.20
N LYS A 183 8.79 10.45 -5.47
CA LYS A 183 8.16 11.54 -6.21
C LYS A 183 8.22 12.84 -5.41
N PRO A 184 8.20 14.02 -6.07
CA PRO A 184 8.28 15.31 -5.38
C PRO A 184 7.19 15.49 -4.32
N GLY A 185 7.59 15.84 -3.10
CA GLY A 185 6.66 16.16 -2.01
C GLY A 185 5.93 14.96 -1.39
N GLN A 186 6.31 13.72 -1.73
CA GLN A 186 5.64 12.51 -1.27
C GLN A 186 6.42 11.75 -0.20
N PHE A 187 7.05 12.44 0.74
CA PHE A 187 7.70 11.76 1.87
C PHE A 187 7.52 12.57 3.14
N VAL A 188 6.80 11.98 4.10
CA VAL A 188 6.61 12.57 5.43
C VAL A 188 7.88 12.31 6.24
N THR A 189 8.52 13.39 6.69
CA THR A 189 9.70 13.30 7.56
C THR A 189 9.28 13.28 9.03
N HIS A 190 10.20 12.85 9.89
CA HIS A 190 10.02 13.00 11.33
C HIS A 190 9.87 14.47 11.74
N SER A 191 10.55 15.40 11.07
CA SER A 191 10.36 16.85 11.31
C SER A 191 8.93 17.30 11.03
N MET A 192 8.26 16.79 9.99
CA MET A 192 6.83 17.05 9.77
C MET A 192 5.96 16.48 10.89
N MET A 193 6.24 15.24 11.32
CA MET A 193 5.51 14.62 12.43
C MET A 193 5.70 15.37 13.74
N ALA A 194 6.92 15.81 14.05
CA ALA A 194 7.25 16.63 15.22
C ALA A 194 6.55 18.00 15.18
N ALA A 195 6.34 18.56 13.99
CA ALA A 195 5.55 19.78 13.79
C ALA A 195 4.03 19.56 13.90
N GLY A 196 3.55 18.33 14.06
CA GLY A 196 2.14 17.98 14.28
C GLY A 196 1.45 17.28 13.11
N HIS A 197 2.19 16.84 12.07
CA HIS A 197 1.63 15.99 11.03
C HIS A 197 1.24 14.62 11.62
N PRO A 198 0.03 14.09 11.35
CA PRO A 198 -0.36 12.77 11.82
C PRO A 198 0.54 11.67 11.23
N ARG A 199 0.66 10.54 11.92
CA ARG A 199 1.31 9.36 11.33
C ARG A 199 0.55 8.94 10.07
N VAL A 200 1.28 8.54 9.04
CA VAL A 200 0.67 7.86 7.89
C VAL A 200 0.40 6.40 8.27
N SER A 201 -0.66 5.84 7.71
CA SER A 201 -1.07 4.45 7.94
C SER A 201 -1.46 3.84 6.61
N PHE A 202 -1.31 2.52 6.49
CA PHE A 202 -1.58 1.80 5.25
C PHE A 202 -2.14 0.40 5.51
N GLU A 203 -3.28 0.11 4.88
CA GLU A 203 -3.84 -1.23 4.78
C GLU A 203 -4.62 -1.33 3.45
N LEU A 204 -4.15 -2.17 2.53
CA LEU A 204 -4.58 -2.11 1.12
C LEU A 204 -6.05 -2.47 0.94
N ASP A 205 -6.53 -3.50 1.64
CA ASP A 205 -7.90 -3.98 1.45
C ASP A 205 -8.90 -3.02 2.13
N LEU A 206 -8.62 -2.61 3.38
CA LEU A 206 -9.40 -1.62 4.10
C LEU A 206 -9.51 -0.32 3.29
N PHE A 207 -8.40 0.21 2.80
CA PHE A 207 -8.43 1.47 2.04
C PHE A 207 -9.11 1.30 0.69
N SER A 208 -8.99 0.13 0.06
CA SER A 208 -9.76 -0.21 -1.14
C SER A 208 -11.26 -0.18 -0.88
N ALA A 209 -11.71 -0.70 0.26
CA ALA A 209 -13.11 -0.69 0.66
C ALA A 209 -13.60 0.72 1.00
N LEU A 210 -12.82 1.50 1.75
CA LEU A 210 -13.17 2.88 2.12
C LEU A 210 -13.27 3.83 0.91
N GLN A 211 -12.54 3.52 -0.16
CA GLN A 211 -12.54 4.28 -1.41
C GLN A 211 -13.43 3.67 -2.49
N GLN A 212 -14.18 2.59 -2.20
CA GLN A 212 -14.96 1.90 -3.21
C GLN A 212 -16.14 2.75 -3.70
N HIS A 213 -16.11 3.10 -4.99
CA HIS A 213 -17.18 3.81 -5.71
C HIS A 213 -17.66 2.98 -6.93
N HIS A 214 -17.52 1.66 -6.89
CA HIS A 214 -17.95 0.75 -7.95
C HIS A 214 -18.68 -0.46 -7.39
N ASN A 215 -19.48 -1.11 -8.22
CA ASN A 215 -20.11 -2.38 -7.89
C ASN A 215 -19.18 -3.53 -8.32
N ILE A 216 -19.07 -4.56 -7.48
CA ILE A 216 -18.42 -5.83 -7.82
C ILE A 216 -19.52 -6.81 -8.22
N ASP A 217 -19.99 -6.68 -9.45
CA ASP A 217 -21.03 -7.51 -10.06
C ASP A 217 -20.45 -8.48 -11.11
N ALA A 218 -21.33 -9.13 -11.88
CA ALA A 218 -20.94 -10.08 -12.92
C ALA A 218 -20.12 -9.39 -14.04
N ASP A 219 -20.51 -8.18 -14.44
CA ASP A 219 -19.80 -7.41 -15.47
C ASP A 219 -18.41 -6.97 -15.00
N TYR A 220 -18.30 -6.45 -13.76
CA TYR A 220 -16.99 -6.15 -13.15
C TYR A 220 -16.10 -7.39 -13.17
N THR A 221 -16.64 -8.52 -12.72
CA THR A 221 -15.90 -9.78 -12.62
C THR A 221 -15.46 -10.29 -13.98
N GLN A 222 -16.29 -10.13 -15.01
CA GLN A 222 -15.93 -10.49 -16.39
C GLN A 222 -14.78 -9.63 -16.93
N ARG A 223 -14.79 -8.32 -16.63
CA ARG A 223 -13.79 -7.38 -17.17
C ARG A 223 -12.46 -7.38 -16.41
N LYS A 224 -12.49 -7.59 -15.10
CA LYS A 224 -11.34 -7.36 -14.18
C LYS A 224 -11.01 -8.55 -13.29
N GLY A 225 -11.83 -9.60 -13.31
CA GLY A 225 -11.80 -10.66 -12.30
C GLY A 225 -12.41 -10.22 -10.97
N ARG A 226 -12.72 -11.20 -10.11
CA ARG A 226 -13.25 -10.95 -8.78
C ARG A 226 -12.10 -10.56 -7.83
N PRO A 227 -12.13 -9.39 -7.18
CA PRO A 227 -11.16 -9.03 -6.16
C PRO A 227 -11.19 -10.03 -4.99
N ASN A 228 -10.05 -10.21 -4.33
CA ASN A 228 -9.95 -11.06 -3.15
C ASN A 228 -9.31 -10.29 -2.01
N ALA A 229 -10.06 -10.12 -0.92
CA ALA A 229 -9.64 -9.32 0.24
C ALA A 229 -8.33 -9.83 0.87
N VAL A 230 -8.21 -11.15 1.05
CA VAL A 230 -7.00 -11.77 1.60
C VAL A 230 -5.80 -11.53 0.69
N ARG A 231 -5.99 -11.58 -0.64
CA ARG A 231 -4.93 -11.26 -1.61
C ARG A 231 -4.51 -9.81 -1.54
N PHE A 232 -5.45 -8.87 -1.50
CA PHE A 232 -5.13 -7.44 -1.39
C PHE A 232 -4.41 -7.14 -0.09
N TRP A 233 -4.91 -7.62 1.04
CA TRP A 233 -4.23 -7.50 2.34
C TRP A 233 -2.81 -8.07 2.27
N ALA A 234 -2.64 -9.31 1.82
CA ALA A 234 -1.35 -10.00 1.79
C ALA A 234 -0.31 -9.32 0.89
N VAL A 235 -0.72 -8.95 -0.34
CA VAL A 235 0.15 -8.22 -1.28
C VAL A 235 0.46 -6.82 -0.75
N GLY A 236 -0.51 -6.17 -0.11
CA GLY A 236 -0.32 -4.87 0.55
C GLY A 236 0.81 -4.93 1.57
N GLN A 237 0.82 -5.91 2.48
CA GLN A 237 1.90 -6.05 3.46
C GLN A 237 3.27 -6.24 2.80
N ALA A 238 3.33 -7.03 1.71
CA ALA A 238 4.58 -7.25 0.99
C ALA A 238 5.11 -5.98 0.30
N GLU A 239 4.24 -5.24 -0.39
CA GLU A 239 4.62 -3.97 -1.03
C GLU A 239 4.95 -2.88 0.01
N ALA A 240 4.31 -2.88 1.18
CA ALA A 240 4.64 -1.98 2.27
C ALA A 240 6.05 -2.23 2.81
N VAL A 241 6.43 -3.49 3.06
CA VAL A 241 7.81 -3.84 3.47
C VAL A 241 8.81 -3.44 2.39
N ARG A 242 8.50 -3.73 1.12
CA ARG A 242 9.34 -3.37 -0.02
C ARG A 242 9.56 -1.85 -0.11
N ARG A 243 8.49 -1.07 0.04
CA ARG A 243 8.53 0.40 0.04
C ARG A 243 9.34 0.95 1.21
N ALA A 244 9.07 0.45 2.40
CA ALA A 244 9.70 0.87 3.65
C ALA A 244 11.22 0.70 3.60
N THR A 245 11.65 -0.51 3.28
CA THR A 245 13.07 -0.88 3.19
C THR A 245 13.78 -0.21 2.00
N GLY A 246 13.09 -0.01 0.88
CA GLY A 246 13.63 0.69 -0.28
C GLY A 246 13.88 2.18 -0.01
N LEU A 247 12.96 2.85 0.67
CA LEU A 247 13.16 4.25 1.09
C LEU A 247 14.24 4.37 2.16
N PHE A 248 14.23 3.47 3.15
CA PHE A 248 15.27 3.43 4.20
C PHE A 248 16.67 3.27 3.61
N ALA A 249 16.84 2.38 2.62
CA ALA A 249 18.13 2.14 1.98
C ALA A 249 18.65 3.33 1.16
N ASN A 250 17.77 4.25 0.75
CA ASN A 250 18.12 5.42 -0.04
C ASN A 250 18.62 6.56 0.88
N PRO A 251 19.88 7.01 0.78
CA PRO A 251 20.44 8.04 1.67
C PRO A 251 19.66 9.35 1.69
N LYS A 252 18.97 9.70 0.59
CA LYS A 252 18.12 10.90 0.51
C LYS A 252 16.95 10.86 1.49
N PHE A 253 16.44 9.67 1.81
CA PHE A 253 15.26 9.48 2.65
C PHE A 253 15.63 8.83 3.99
N GLY A 254 16.61 7.93 4.02
CA GLY A 254 17.06 7.23 5.22
C GLY A 254 17.83 8.09 6.22
N MET A 255 18.29 9.28 5.83
CA MET A 255 19.10 10.18 6.68
C MET A 255 18.55 11.61 6.67
N GLU A 256 18.70 12.31 7.79
CA GLU A 256 18.46 13.75 7.92
C GLU A 256 19.69 14.39 8.59
N GLY A 257 20.62 14.90 7.78
CA GLY A 257 21.92 15.36 8.25
C GLY A 257 22.77 14.20 8.80
N VAL A 258 23.22 14.32 10.06
CA VAL A 258 24.02 13.30 10.74
C VAL A 258 23.17 12.19 11.39
N PHE A 259 21.85 12.37 11.46
CA PHE A 259 20.94 11.43 12.10
C PHE A 259 20.22 10.54 11.07
N PRO A 260 19.86 9.30 11.44
CA PRO A 260 18.91 8.53 10.64
C PRO A 260 17.56 9.25 10.63
N GLN A 261 16.81 9.06 9.55
CA GLN A 261 15.45 9.57 9.47
C GLN A 261 14.55 8.77 10.43
N TYR A 262 14.17 9.39 11.55
CA TYR A 262 13.42 8.74 12.63
C TYR A 262 12.01 8.27 12.22
N TYR A 263 11.48 8.73 11.08
CA TYR A 263 10.23 8.22 10.49
C TYR A 263 10.20 6.68 10.37
N PHE A 264 11.36 6.05 10.14
CA PHE A 264 11.46 4.59 10.00
C PHE A 264 11.51 3.83 11.33
N LEU A 265 11.60 4.52 12.46
CA LEU A 265 11.80 3.92 13.78
C LEU A 265 10.51 3.92 14.59
N ASP A 266 10.39 2.97 15.50
CA ASP A 266 9.26 2.92 16.43
C ASP A 266 9.23 4.17 17.32
N CYS A 267 8.17 4.95 17.22
CA CYS A 267 7.99 6.18 17.97
C CYS A 267 8.06 5.95 19.48
N HIS A 268 7.51 4.84 19.98
CA HIS A 268 7.46 4.52 21.41
C HIS A 268 8.82 4.12 21.99
N SER A 269 9.82 3.86 21.13
CA SER A 269 11.19 3.69 21.58
C SER A 269 11.82 5.01 22.08
N CYS A 270 11.37 6.17 21.57
CA CYS A 270 11.88 7.48 21.96
C CYS A 270 10.84 8.30 22.76
N HIS A 271 9.57 8.26 22.36
CA HIS A 271 8.46 9.03 22.93
C HIS A 271 7.76 8.24 24.03
N ARG A 272 8.43 8.16 25.18
CA ARG A 272 7.90 7.57 26.41
C ARG A 272 8.20 8.48 27.58
N GLU A 273 7.43 8.33 28.65
CA GLU A 273 7.66 9.07 29.88
C GLU A 273 9.06 8.75 30.45
N ILE A 274 9.88 9.78 30.64
CA ILE A 274 11.17 9.68 31.32
C ILE A 274 10.91 9.82 32.82
N GLN A 275 11.37 8.85 33.61
CA GLN A 275 11.15 8.81 35.06
C GLN A 275 12.47 8.62 35.79
N ASP A 276 12.81 9.56 36.68
CA ASP A 276 13.97 9.50 37.59
C ASP A 276 13.55 8.95 38.96
N SER A 277 12.92 7.78 38.97
CA SER A 277 12.42 7.13 40.19
C SER A 277 13.45 6.15 40.77
N SER A 278 13.47 5.98 42.10
CA SER A 278 14.33 4.99 42.77
C SER A 278 13.93 3.54 42.47
N GLN A 279 12.72 3.32 41.96
CA GLN A 279 12.24 2.03 41.47
C GLN A 279 12.37 1.97 39.95
N ARG A 280 13.02 0.92 39.45
CA ARG A 280 13.11 0.68 38.01
C ARG A 280 11.72 0.36 37.45
N ARG A 281 11.30 1.09 36.42
CA ARG A 281 10.11 0.78 35.61
C ARG A 281 10.51 0.59 34.15
N LEU A 282 10.32 -0.62 33.62
CA LEU A 282 10.48 -0.89 32.19
C LEU A 282 9.16 -0.62 31.48
N THR A 283 9.19 0.22 30.47
CA THR A 283 8.05 0.56 29.60
C THR A 283 8.24 0.06 28.17
N PHE A 284 9.26 -0.77 27.95
CA PHE A 284 9.61 -1.36 26.67
C PHE A 284 9.87 -2.85 26.83
N GLU A 285 9.42 -3.62 25.84
CA GLU A 285 9.62 -5.05 25.72
C GLU A 285 10.41 -5.38 24.46
N GLU A 286 11.33 -6.34 24.57
CA GLU A 286 12.03 -6.85 23.40
C GLU A 286 11.11 -7.69 22.52
N ASN A 287 11.13 -7.44 21.21
CA ASN A 287 10.43 -8.28 20.25
C ASN A 287 11.31 -9.50 19.92
N PRO A 288 10.85 -10.75 20.16
CA PRO A 288 11.66 -11.95 19.91
C PRO A 288 12.02 -12.16 18.43
N GLY A 289 11.31 -11.50 17.50
CA GLY A 289 11.62 -11.48 16.08
C GLY A 289 12.67 -10.44 15.65
N ARG A 290 13.10 -9.54 16.55
CA ARG A 290 14.06 -8.47 16.28
C ARG A 290 15.34 -8.70 17.10
N PRO A 291 16.39 -9.34 16.53
CA PRO A 291 17.68 -9.50 17.21
C PRO A 291 18.47 -8.17 17.25
N ILE A 292 17.95 -7.17 17.97
CA ILE A 292 18.56 -5.85 18.18
C ILE A 292 18.97 -5.69 19.65
N PRO A 293 20.11 -5.07 19.98
CA PRO A 293 20.49 -4.82 21.37
C PRO A 293 19.44 -4.02 22.15
N PHE A 294 19.27 -4.36 23.44
CA PHE A 294 18.41 -3.60 24.35
C PHE A 294 18.80 -2.12 24.36
N GLY A 295 17.80 -1.23 24.22
CA GLY A 295 17.98 0.21 24.24
C GLY A 295 18.19 0.87 22.87
N ASN A 296 18.45 0.10 21.81
CA ASN A 296 18.48 0.64 20.46
C ASN A 296 17.06 0.87 19.93
N ALA A 297 16.86 1.94 19.16
CA ALA A 297 15.58 2.21 18.51
C ALA A 297 15.30 1.17 17.40
N PRO A 298 14.23 0.36 17.52
CA PRO A 298 13.89 -0.62 16.50
C PRO A 298 13.25 0.05 15.28
N PHE A 299 13.39 -0.59 14.14
CA PHE A 299 12.63 -0.24 12.94
C PHE A 299 11.12 -0.48 13.15
N ASN A 300 10.29 0.41 12.62
CA ASN A 300 8.83 0.26 12.62
C ASN A 300 8.43 -0.85 11.62
N ASP A 301 8.23 -2.07 12.13
CA ASP A 301 8.22 -3.32 11.35
C ASP A 301 6.84 -3.99 11.26
N GLU A 302 5.75 -3.25 11.45
CA GLU A 302 4.38 -3.77 11.52
C GLU A 302 4.02 -4.65 10.32
N SER A 303 4.38 -4.21 9.10
CA SER A 303 4.19 -4.99 7.88
C SER A 303 5.17 -6.15 7.74
N ILE A 304 6.34 -6.13 8.40
CA ILE A 304 7.27 -7.27 8.45
C ILE A 304 6.67 -8.38 9.31
N ILE A 305 6.05 -8.04 10.46
CA ILE A 305 5.36 -9.01 11.31
C ILE A 305 4.19 -9.64 10.53
N MET A 306 3.33 -8.82 9.90
CA MET A 306 2.21 -9.32 9.12
C MET A 306 2.66 -10.15 7.92
N LEU A 307 3.68 -9.71 7.18
CA LEU A 307 4.22 -10.45 6.05
C LEU A 307 4.82 -11.80 6.49
N THR A 308 5.46 -11.85 7.67
CA THR A 308 5.94 -13.10 8.27
C THR A 308 4.79 -14.09 8.50
N ALA A 309 3.68 -13.59 9.06
CA ALA A 309 2.50 -14.41 9.37
C ALA A 309 1.86 -14.97 8.09
N VAL A 310 1.57 -14.11 7.11
CA VAL A 310 0.92 -14.54 5.86
C VAL A 310 1.82 -15.41 5.00
N ALA A 311 3.14 -15.14 4.96
CA ALA A 311 4.07 -15.99 4.24
C ALA A 311 4.11 -17.40 4.82
N GLY A 312 4.16 -17.51 6.15
CA GLY A 312 4.08 -18.80 6.84
C GLY A 312 2.77 -19.55 6.60
N ALA A 313 1.65 -18.83 6.49
CA ALA A 313 0.35 -19.43 6.20
C ALA A 313 0.24 -19.89 4.75
N LEU A 314 0.60 -19.04 3.80
CA LEU A 314 0.11 -19.15 2.43
C LEU A 314 1.18 -19.52 1.41
N VAL A 315 2.45 -19.23 1.70
CA VAL A 315 3.61 -19.49 0.83
C VAL A 315 4.82 -19.98 1.65
N PRO A 316 4.69 -21.07 2.43
CA PRO A 316 5.71 -21.48 3.40
C PRO A 316 7.09 -21.75 2.76
N GLY A 317 7.13 -22.20 1.50
CA GLY A 317 8.38 -22.45 0.78
C GLY A 317 9.27 -21.21 0.54
N GLN A 318 8.72 -20.00 0.70
CA GLN A 318 9.48 -18.74 0.62
C GLN A 318 9.54 -17.99 1.96
N ALA A 319 8.83 -18.48 2.99
CA ALA A 319 8.70 -17.78 4.27
C ALA A 319 10.02 -17.74 5.05
N ASP A 320 10.82 -18.81 4.99
CA ASP A 320 12.07 -18.90 5.74
C ASP A 320 13.14 -17.93 5.23
N GLU A 321 13.25 -17.75 3.92
CA GLU A 321 14.17 -16.76 3.33
C GLU A 321 13.80 -15.34 3.77
N PHE A 322 12.51 -15.01 3.82
CA PHE A 322 12.04 -13.72 4.30
C PHE A 322 12.30 -13.53 5.80
N ARG A 323 12.02 -14.54 6.63
CA ARG A 323 12.32 -14.51 8.08
C ARG A 323 13.81 -14.31 8.33
N ALA A 324 14.66 -15.01 7.58
CA ALA A 324 16.11 -14.86 7.67
C ALA A 324 16.54 -13.44 7.30
N ALA A 325 16.06 -12.90 6.17
CA ALA A 325 16.36 -11.53 5.75
C ALA A 325 15.86 -10.47 6.76
N SER A 326 14.67 -10.65 7.33
CA SER A 326 14.12 -9.77 8.37
C SER A 326 15.01 -9.77 9.62
N ARG A 327 15.40 -10.95 10.12
CA ARG A 327 16.29 -11.06 11.27
C ARG A 327 17.66 -10.43 10.99
N SER A 328 18.24 -10.66 9.82
CA SER A 328 19.51 -10.04 9.42
C SER A 328 19.41 -8.52 9.34
N PHE A 329 18.30 -7.97 8.83
CA PHE A 329 18.06 -6.54 8.80
C PHE A 329 18.00 -5.93 10.21
N HIS A 330 17.23 -6.53 11.13
CA HIS A 330 17.17 -6.06 12.51
C HIS A 330 18.52 -6.20 13.25
N ALA A 331 19.29 -7.26 12.99
CA ALA A 331 20.63 -7.42 13.53
C ALA A 331 21.58 -6.33 13.03
N ALA A 332 21.54 -6.01 11.74
CA ALA A 332 22.34 -4.96 11.13
C ALA A 332 22.03 -3.58 11.75
N MET A 333 20.74 -3.26 11.96
CA MET A 333 20.31 -2.06 12.68
C MET A 333 20.92 -1.96 14.10
N GLY A 334 21.22 -3.11 14.73
CA GLY A 334 21.89 -3.21 16.01
C GLY A 334 23.42 -3.14 15.96
N GLY A 335 24.02 -2.95 14.79
CA GLY A 335 25.47 -2.96 14.58
C GLY A 335 26.06 -4.36 14.37
N ASN A 336 25.24 -5.40 14.21
CA ASN A 336 25.69 -6.77 14.00
C ASN A 336 25.48 -7.21 12.53
N GLY A 337 26.54 -7.64 11.85
CA GLY A 337 26.45 -8.15 10.48
C GLY A 337 26.82 -7.11 9.42
N SER A 338 26.06 -7.09 8.30
CA SER A 338 26.29 -6.20 7.15
C SER A 338 25.80 -4.78 7.41
N ASP A 339 26.06 -3.85 6.47
CA ASP A 339 25.47 -2.50 6.51
C ASP A 339 23.92 -2.60 6.54
N PRO A 340 23.22 -1.82 7.39
CA PRO A 340 21.77 -1.86 7.49
C PRO A 340 21.04 -1.58 6.17
N ARG A 341 21.60 -0.76 5.28
CA ARG A 341 20.97 -0.46 3.97
C ARG A 341 21.11 -1.63 3.02
N GLU A 342 22.24 -2.33 3.03
CA GLU A 342 22.41 -3.57 2.26
C GLU A 342 21.41 -4.65 2.73
N ALA A 343 21.27 -4.81 4.05
CA ALA A 343 20.30 -5.74 4.63
C ALA A 343 18.85 -5.33 4.32
N ALA A 344 18.54 -4.02 4.29
CA ALA A 344 17.24 -3.51 3.86
C ALA A 344 16.95 -3.82 2.39
N ILE A 345 17.93 -3.67 1.49
CA ILE A 345 17.79 -4.04 0.07
C ILE A 345 17.49 -5.53 -0.07
N ALA A 346 18.21 -6.39 0.66
CA ALA A 346 17.96 -7.83 0.65
C ALA A 346 16.55 -8.18 1.16
N LEU A 347 16.09 -7.54 2.24
CA LEU A 347 14.73 -7.69 2.76
C LEU A 347 13.68 -7.21 1.75
N SER A 348 13.92 -6.08 1.08
CA SER A 348 13.06 -5.53 0.01
C SER A 348 12.88 -6.53 -1.14
N GLN A 349 13.97 -7.20 -1.55
CA GLN A 349 13.93 -8.23 -2.59
C GLN A 349 13.10 -9.45 -2.16
N ARG A 350 13.26 -9.93 -0.92
CA ARG A 350 12.44 -11.05 -0.40
C ARG A 350 10.97 -10.67 -0.27
N ALA A 351 10.67 -9.44 0.15
CA ALA A 351 9.30 -8.93 0.16
C ALA A 351 8.71 -8.88 -1.26
N GLY A 352 9.48 -8.46 -2.26
CA GLY A 352 9.06 -8.50 -3.67
C GLY A 352 8.80 -9.92 -4.19
N ALA A 353 9.63 -10.90 -3.81
CA ALA A 353 9.40 -12.30 -4.16
C ALA A 353 8.08 -12.83 -3.55
N LEU A 354 7.84 -12.53 -2.26
CA LEU A 354 6.59 -12.87 -1.60
C LEU A 354 5.38 -12.16 -2.21
N SER A 355 5.50 -10.89 -2.58
CA SER A 355 4.44 -10.14 -3.29
C SER A 355 4.03 -10.86 -4.58
N ASN A 356 5.00 -11.30 -5.38
CA ASN A 356 4.75 -12.07 -6.60
C ASN A 356 4.04 -13.40 -6.31
N ALA A 357 4.54 -14.18 -5.35
CA ALA A 357 3.95 -15.47 -4.99
C ALA A 357 2.53 -15.33 -4.43
N LEU A 358 2.31 -14.36 -3.54
CA LEU A 358 1.01 -14.05 -2.97
C LEU A 358 0.03 -13.50 -4.01
N SER A 359 0.49 -12.76 -5.01
CA SER A 359 -0.37 -12.28 -6.09
C SER A 359 -0.80 -13.39 -7.05
N GLN A 360 0.10 -14.33 -7.35
CA GLN A 360 -0.12 -15.36 -8.38
C GLN A 360 -0.86 -16.60 -7.87
N ARG A 361 -0.82 -16.86 -6.55
CA ARG A 361 -1.52 -18.03 -5.98
C ARG A 361 -3.04 -17.94 -6.09
N ALA A 362 -3.67 -19.10 -6.14
CA ALA A 362 -5.08 -19.25 -5.87
C ALA A 362 -5.35 -19.04 -4.36
N TYR A 363 -6.50 -18.45 -4.03
CA TYR A 363 -6.94 -18.23 -2.66
C TYR A 363 -8.15 -19.13 -2.37
N ALA A 364 -8.10 -19.82 -1.23
CA ALA A 364 -9.17 -20.67 -0.75
C ALA A 364 -9.91 -20.00 0.41
N ASN A 365 -11.16 -20.40 0.66
CA ASN A 365 -11.98 -19.87 1.74
C ASN A 365 -11.34 -20.08 3.13
N ALA A 366 -10.54 -21.13 3.31
CA ALA A 366 -9.85 -21.43 4.56
C ALA A 366 -8.61 -20.54 4.80
N ASP A 367 -8.11 -19.81 3.79
CA ASP A 367 -6.87 -19.04 3.91
C ASP A 367 -6.99 -17.93 4.98
N ALA A 368 -8.13 -17.24 5.03
CA ALA A 368 -8.35 -16.19 6.04
C ALA A 368 -8.29 -16.74 7.46
N PHE A 369 -8.95 -17.88 7.73
CA PHE A 369 -8.85 -18.55 9.04
C PHE A 369 -7.43 -19.00 9.35
N ARG A 370 -6.68 -19.50 8.37
CA ARG A 370 -5.29 -19.92 8.55
C ARG A 370 -4.41 -18.73 8.93
N VAL A 371 -4.54 -17.60 8.25
CA VAL A 371 -3.78 -16.37 8.53
C VAL A 371 -4.14 -15.82 9.92
N ILE A 372 -5.43 -15.68 10.24
CA ILE A 372 -5.91 -15.27 11.57
C ILE A 372 -5.35 -16.21 12.65
N GLY A 373 -5.31 -17.51 12.34
CA GLY A 373 -4.68 -18.54 13.15
C GLY A 373 -3.22 -18.20 13.50
N ILE A 374 -2.40 -17.93 12.48
CA ILE A 374 -0.97 -17.62 12.65
C ILE A 374 -0.74 -16.28 13.35
N ILE A 375 -1.52 -15.23 13.06
CA ILE A 375 -1.39 -13.93 13.76
C ILE A 375 -1.50 -14.09 15.28
N GLY A 376 -2.38 -15.00 15.74
CA GLY A 376 -2.62 -15.26 17.16
C GLY A 376 -1.77 -16.38 17.77
N ASP A 377 -0.84 -16.98 17.02
CA ASP A 377 -0.04 -18.09 17.53
C ASP A 377 1.09 -17.63 18.47
N ASN A 378 1.80 -18.59 19.07
CA ASN A 378 2.87 -18.32 20.02
C ASN A 378 4.17 -17.80 19.36
N ALA A 379 4.28 -17.83 18.02
CA ALA A 379 5.43 -17.31 17.29
C ALA A 379 5.23 -15.83 16.90
N ILE A 380 4.00 -15.42 16.58
CA ILE A 380 3.69 -14.05 16.13
C ILE A 380 3.16 -13.19 17.26
N ARG A 381 2.21 -13.66 18.08
CA ARG A 381 1.55 -12.83 19.09
C ARG A 381 2.52 -12.16 20.08
N PRO A 382 3.60 -12.81 20.56
CA PRO A 382 4.57 -12.15 21.44
C PRO A 382 5.32 -10.98 20.78
N ARG A 383 5.32 -10.88 19.45
CA ARG A 383 6.00 -9.81 18.70
C ARG A 383 5.25 -8.46 18.77
N PHE A 384 3.99 -8.44 19.21
CA PHE A 384 3.21 -7.21 19.40
C PHE A 384 3.63 -6.48 20.68
N THR A 385 4.81 -5.90 20.63
CA THR A 385 5.49 -5.19 21.73
C THR A 385 5.35 -3.68 21.63
N ASP A 386 5.11 -3.16 20.42
CA ASP A 386 4.91 -1.75 20.12
C ASP A 386 3.52 -1.46 19.56
N TYR A 387 3.15 -0.19 19.60
CA TYR A 387 1.84 0.30 19.18
C TYR A 387 1.56 0.05 17.70
N SER A 388 2.53 0.28 16.81
CA SER A 388 2.33 0.19 15.36
C SER A 388 2.04 -1.24 14.92
N GLY A 389 2.81 -2.21 15.42
CA GLY A 389 2.59 -3.63 15.17
C GLY A 389 1.21 -4.08 15.64
N SER A 390 0.76 -3.55 16.77
CA SER A 390 -0.54 -3.86 17.37
C SER A 390 -1.72 -3.25 16.61
N VAL A 391 -1.61 -1.98 16.19
CA VAL A 391 -2.58 -1.34 15.29
C VAL A 391 -2.74 -2.16 14.00
N GLN A 392 -1.62 -2.55 13.39
CA GLN A 392 -1.66 -3.33 12.16
C GLN A 392 -2.26 -4.72 12.36
N ALA A 393 -2.01 -5.36 13.50
CA ALA A 393 -2.58 -6.65 13.83
C ALA A 393 -4.11 -6.59 14.00
N VAL A 394 -4.66 -5.60 14.71
CA VAL A 394 -6.12 -5.51 14.86
C VAL A 394 -6.80 -5.13 13.55
N MET A 395 -6.21 -4.23 12.74
CA MET A 395 -6.70 -3.93 11.40
C MET A 395 -6.69 -5.18 10.51
N ALA A 396 -5.62 -5.98 10.55
CA ALA A 396 -5.54 -7.24 9.82
C ALA A 396 -6.65 -8.22 10.23
N ILE A 397 -6.93 -8.37 11.52
CA ILE A 397 -8.00 -9.25 12.01
C ILE A 397 -9.38 -8.79 11.50
N ASP A 398 -9.67 -7.49 11.56
CA ASP A 398 -10.94 -6.93 11.05
C ASP A 398 -11.07 -7.11 9.53
N THR A 399 -10.03 -6.75 8.77
CA THR A 399 -9.96 -6.96 7.31
C THR A 399 -10.19 -8.43 6.93
N LEU A 400 -9.51 -9.36 7.59
CA LEU A 400 -9.64 -10.80 7.30
C LEU A 400 -11.03 -11.33 7.68
N LEU A 401 -11.64 -10.84 8.76
CA LEU A 401 -13.02 -11.18 9.10
C LEU A 401 -14.01 -10.64 8.06
N ASN A 402 -13.85 -9.40 7.61
CA ASN A 402 -14.68 -8.83 6.54
C ASN A 402 -14.51 -9.61 5.24
N GLY A 403 -13.30 -10.11 4.95
CA GLY A 403 -13.05 -11.06 3.86
C GLY A 403 -13.82 -12.37 4.01
N LEU A 404 -13.92 -12.94 5.22
CA LEU A 404 -14.73 -14.13 5.50
C LEU A 404 -16.22 -13.88 5.27
N VAL A 405 -16.73 -12.70 5.63
CA VAL A 405 -18.12 -12.31 5.41
C VAL A 405 -18.42 -12.12 3.92
N THR A 406 -17.56 -11.39 3.22
CA THR A 406 -17.71 -11.09 1.77
C THR A 406 -17.64 -12.35 0.90
N ASN A 407 -16.92 -13.36 1.36
CA ASN A 407 -16.85 -14.67 0.69
C ASN A 407 -17.97 -15.64 1.13
N GLY A 408 -18.93 -15.19 1.95
CA GLY A 408 -20.06 -15.99 2.41
C GLY A 408 -19.69 -17.10 3.39
N ARG A 409 -18.48 -17.08 3.95
CA ARG A 409 -18.03 -18.11 4.89
C ARG A 409 -18.54 -17.87 6.31
N VAL A 410 -18.64 -16.60 6.69
CA VAL A 410 -19.22 -16.15 7.96
C VAL A 410 -20.42 -15.26 7.63
N THR A 411 -21.54 -15.43 8.34
CA THR A 411 -22.70 -14.55 8.13
C THR A 411 -22.46 -13.18 8.78
N SER A 412 -23.11 -12.13 8.28
CA SER A 412 -23.06 -10.81 8.91
C SER A 412 -23.50 -10.85 10.39
N GLY A 413 -24.51 -11.66 10.73
CA GLY A 413 -24.95 -11.88 12.11
C GLY A 413 -23.91 -12.56 12.99
N ALA A 414 -23.19 -13.57 12.48
CA ALA A 414 -22.11 -14.23 13.22
C ALA A 414 -20.92 -13.29 13.45
N ALA A 415 -20.55 -12.50 12.43
CA ALA A 415 -19.52 -11.47 12.57
C ALA A 415 -19.92 -10.37 13.57
N ALA A 416 -21.20 -9.95 13.56
CA ALA A 416 -21.72 -8.99 14.54
C ALA A 416 -21.63 -9.54 15.98
N GLY A 417 -21.89 -10.84 16.17
CA GLY A 417 -21.81 -11.50 17.48
C GLY A 417 -20.42 -11.46 18.13
N ILE A 418 -19.35 -11.37 17.32
CA ILE A 418 -17.96 -11.30 17.82
C ILE A 418 -17.38 -9.87 17.76
N ARG A 419 -18.15 -8.88 17.30
CA ARG A 419 -17.66 -7.51 17.12
C ARG A 419 -17.20 -6.88 18.44
N SER A 420 -17.81 -7.25 19.55
CA SER A 420 -17.41 -6.76 20.88
C SER A 420 -15.98 -7.14 21.25
N ASP A 421 -15.50 -8.33 20.86
CA ASP A 421 -14.13 -8.77 21.11
C ASP A 421 -13.12 -8.00 20.24
N ILE A 422 -13.47 -7.72 18.98
CA ILE A 422 -12.64 -6.90 18.08
C ILE A 422 -12.58 -5.45 18.55
N ASN A 423 -13.71 -4.89 19.01
CA ASN A 423 -13.75 -3.53 19.53
C ASN A 423 -12.89 -3.37 20.80
N LYS A 424 -12.77 -4.41 21.65
CA LYS A 424 -11.82 -4.41 22.78
C LYS A 424 -10.37 -4.33 22.30
N ALA A 425 -10.01 -5.09 21.26
CA ALA A 425 -8.68 -5.02 20.67
C ALA A 425 -8.40 -3.63 20.06
N TYR A 426 -9.38 -3.00 19.41
CA TYR A 426 -9.24 -1.61 18.93
C TYR A 426 -9.10 -0.61 20.07
N ALA A 427 -9.86 -0.76 21.15
CA ALA A 427 -9.76 0.11 22.33
C ALA A 427 -8.36 0.06 22.94
N ALA A 428 -7.69 -1.09 22.93
CA ALA A 428 -6.32 -1.25 23.42
C ALA A 428 -5.25 -0.52 22.58
N VAL A 429 -5.60 -0.07 21.37
CA VAL A 429 -4.72 0.72 20.48
C VAL A 429 -5.36 2.04 20.05
N GLN A 430 -6.36 2.53 20.79
CA GLN A 430 -7.05 3.77 20.43
C GLN A 430 -6.22 5.02 20.73
N GLU A 431 -5.52 5.01 21.87
CA GLU A 431 -4.69 6.12 22.34
C GLU A 431 -3.23 5.68 22.39
N PRO A 432 -2.34 6.21 21.53
CA PRO A 432 -0.95 5.80 21.49
C PRO A 432 -0.23 6.03 22.83
N ASN A 433 -0.55 7.09 23.57
CA ASN A 433 0.13 7.38 24.84
C ASN A 433 -0.28 6.43 25.99
N ALA A 434 -1.39 5.72 25.85
CA ALA A 434 -1.90 4.77 26.85
C ALA A 434 -1.70 3.31 26.43
N TYR A 435 -0.90 3.07 25.38
CA TYR A 435 -0.69 1.73 24.84
C TYR A 435 -0.01 0.79 25.86
N ASP A 436 -0.58 -0.41 25.99
CA ASP A 436 -0.09 -1.48 26.85
C ASP A 436 -0.05 -2.79 26.02
N PRO A 437 1.16 -3.38 25.81
CA PRO A 437 1.31 -4.58 24.99
C PRO A 437 0.64 -5.82 25.57
N ASP A 438 0.59 -5.98 26.89
CA ASP A 438 -0.05 -7.13 27.54
C ASP A 438 -1.57 -7.08 27.37
N ASN A 439 -2.17 -5.92 27.64
CA ASN A 439 -3.59 -5.69 27.44
C ASN A 439 -3.99 -5.91 25.97
N PHE A 440 -3.17 -5.39 25.03
CA PHE A 440 -3.41 -5.61 23.61
C PHE A 440 -3.33 -7.10 23.23
N ARG A 441 -2.25 -7.80 23.60
CA ARG A 441 -2.07 -9.23 23.26
C ARG A 441 -3.19 -10.09 23.84
N ALA A 442 -3.68 -9.79 25.04
CA ALA A 442 -4.82 -10.46 25.64
C ALA A 442 -6.13 -10.19 24.88
N SER A 443 -6.39 -8.92 24.54
CA SER A 443 -7.59 -8.52 23.79
C SER A 443 -7.61 -9.12 22.38
N LEU A 444 -6.47 -9.09 21.67
CA LEU A 444 -6.30 -9.71 20.37
C LEU A 444 -6.53 -11.23 20.43
N ALA A 445 -6.01 -11.89 21.48
CA ALA A 445 -6.24 -13.31 21.68
C ALA A 445 -7.72 -13.66 21.84
N SER A 446 -8.49 -12.83 22.58
CA SER A 446 -9.94 -12.98 22.71
C SER A 446 -10.64 -12.88 21.35
N ALA A 447 -10.29 -11.86 20.56
CA ALA A 447 -10.86 -11.65 19.23
C ALA A 447 -10.57 -12.83 18.29
N ILE A 448 -9.34 -13.32 18.26
CA ILE A 448 -8.94 -14.46 17.43
C ILE A 448 -9.64 -15.74 17.88
N ALA A 449 -9.76 -15.98 19.19
CA ALA A 449 -10.50 -17.12 19.72
C ALA A 449 -11.99 -17.04 19.31
N ALA A 450 -12.58 -15.85 19.31
CA ALA A 450 -13.95 -15.64 18.87
C ALA A 450 -14.14 -15.96 17.38
N ILE A 451 -13.24 -15.50 16.52
CA ILE A 451 -13.27 -15.80 15.08
C ILE A 451 -13.10 -17.30 14.82
N ARG A 452 -12.18 -17.97 15.54
CA ARG A 452 -11.97 -19.42 15.37
C ARG A 452 -13.21 -20.25 15.72
N ARG A 453 -14.11 -19.76 16.58
CA ARG A 453 -15.40 -20.43 16.85
C ARG A 453 -16.38 -20.37 15.67
N LEU A 454 -16.09 -19.57 14.64
CA LEU A 454 -16.89 -19.43 13.42
C LEU A 454 -16.43 -20.32 12.27
N SER A 455 -15.29 -21.03 12.42
CA SER A 455 -14.64 -21.78 11.34
C SER A 455 -15.34 -23.05 10.91
#